data_AF-A0A955ZKL4-F1
#
_entry.id   AF-A0A955ZKL4-F1
#
_cell.length_a   1.000
_cell.length_b   1.000
_cell.length_c   1.000
_cell.angle_alpha   90.00
_cell.angle_beta   90.00
_cell.angle_gamma   90.00
#
_symmetry.space_group_name_H-M   'P 1'
#
loop_
_entity.id
_entity.type
_entity.pdbx_description
1 polymer ?
#
loop_
_entity_poly.entity_id
_entity_poly.type
_entity_poly.pdbx_seq_one_letter_code
_entity_poly.pdbx_strand_id
1 'polypeptide(L)'
;EESQNAAFYSNPKLDRILTEARRSSDRARRMQLYREAEAIVADDAPWATAYSYRYFELWQPYVHGYRPHPVLSQYVRNMWFDREQQKTARGNAPCWNGVPGLDRRCKHAPRTTLALALGRLP
;
A
#
# COMPACT_ATOMS: atom_id res chain seq x y z
N GLU A 1 29.76 -4.40 5.33
CA GLU A 1 29.00 -5.20 6.32
C GLU A 1 27.57 -4.73 6.27
N GLU A 2 26.69 -5.49 5.59
CA GLU A 2 25.22 -5.43 5.72
C GLU A 2 24.64 -6.42 4.70
N SER A 3 24.62 -7.70 5.09
CA SER A 3 23.90 -8.72 4.35
C SER A 3 22.43 -8.68 4.74
N GLN A 4 21.51 -8.89 3.79
CA GLN A 4 20.07 -8.99 4.06
C GLN A 4 19.68 -10.34 4.71
N ASN A 5 20.66 -11.24 4.92
CA ASN A 5 20.47 -12.51 5.62
C ASN A 5 20.76 -12.37 7.11
N ALA A 6 19.78 -11.84 7.86
CA ALA A 6 19.89 -11.67 9.32
C ALA A 6 19.85 -13.00 10.11
N ALA A 7 19.38 -14.09 9.49
CA ALA A 7 19.33 -15.42 10.11
C ALA A 7 20.67 -16.17 10.04
N PHE A 8 21.67 -15.63 9.34
CA PHE A 8 22.96 -16.29 9.05
C PHE A 8 22.80 -17.66 8.39
N TYR A 9 21.66 -17.90 7.72
CA TYR A 9 21.33 -19.19 7.12
C TYR A 9 22.19 -19.47 5.89
N SER A 10 22.68 -20.69 5.75
CA SER A 10 23.51 -21.12 4.61
C SER A 10 23.16 -22.56 4.22
N ASN A 11 22.85 -22.77 2.94
CA ASN A 11 22.56 -24.09 2.40
C ASN A 11 23.14 -24.19 0.97
N PRO A 12 24.23 -24.98 0.75
CA PRO A 12 24.88 -25.06 -0.55
C PRO A 12 23.97 -25.54 -1.69
N LYS A 13 22.92 -26.31 -1.39
CA LYS A 13 21.93 -26.74 -2.39
C LYS A 13 21.06 -25.56 -2.81
N LEU A 14 20.57 -24.77 -1.84
CA LEU A 14 19.79 -23.56 -2.10
C LEU A 14 20.61 -22.56 -2.93
N ASP A 15 21.87 -22.33 -2.57
CA ASP A 15 22.76 -21.39 -3.29
C ASP A 15 22.92 -21.77 -4.77
N ARG A 16 23.06 -23.08 -5.06
CA ARG A 16 23.14 -23.59 -6.44
C ARG A 16 21.84 -23.35 -7.21
N ILE A 17 20.69 -23.66 -6.61
CA ILE A 17 19.37 -23.46 -7.22
C ILE A 17 19.14 -21.98 -7.54
N LEU A 18 19.41 -21.08 -6.58
CA LEU A 18 19.25 -19.64 -6.76
C LEU A 18 20.21 -19.09 -7.83
N THR A 19 21.44 -19.62 -7.90
CA THR A 19 22.41 -19.26 -8.94
C THR A 19 21.94 -19.69 -10.33
N GLU A 20 21.40 -20.90 -10.48
CA GLU A 20 20.82 -21.38 -11.73
C GLU A 20 19.58 -20.55 -12.13
N ALA A 21 18.68 -20.29 -11.18
CA ALA A 21 17.47 -19.51 -11.41
C ALA A 21 17.80 -18.10 -11.94
N ARG A 22 18.85 -17.47 -11.41
CA ARG A 22 19.33 -16.15 -11.85
C ARG A 22 19.85 -16.15 -13.29
N ARG A 23 20.43 -17.27 -13.75
CA ARG A 23 20.98 -17.42 -15.11
C ARG A 23 19.94 -17.88 -16.13
N SER A 24 18.83 -18.45 -15.69
CA SER A 24 17.79 -18.99 -16.55
C SER A 24 17.00 -17.88 -17.26
N SER A 25 16.99 -17.90 -18.60
CA SER A 25 16.17 -17.03 -19.43
C SER A 25 14.72 -17.52 -19.55
N ASP A 26 14.49 -18.84 -19.56
CA ASP A 26 13.16 -19.43 -19.57
C ASP A 26 12.41 -19.16 -18.27
N ARG A 27 11.24 -18.52 -18.40
CA ARG A 27 10.36 -18.19 -17.28
C ARG A 27 9.81 -19.43 -16.58
N ALA A 28 9.47 -20.49 -17.33
CA ALA A 28 8.91 -21.70 -16.74
C ALA A 28 9.96 -22.43 -15.90
N ARG A 29 11.16 -22.62 -16.46
CA ARG A 29 12.30 -23.18 -15.71
C ARG A 29 12.66 -22.35 -14.47
N ARG A 30 12.74 -21.03 -14.59
CA ARG A 30 13.03 -20.15 -13.45
C ARG A 30 11.98 -20.25 -12.35
N MET A 31 10.70 -20.37 -12.71
CA MET A 31 9.62 -20.57 -11.75
C MET A 31 9.71 -21.92 -11.00
N GLN A 32 10.08 -23.00 -11.71
CA GLN A 32 10.30 -24.31 -11.07
C GLN A 32 11.43 -24.23 -10.03
N LEU A 33 12.57 -23.63 -10.40
CA LEU A 33 13.72 -23.46 -9.50
C LEU A 33 13.35 -22.64 -8.26
N TYR A 34 12.54 -21.57 -8.40
CA TYR A 34 12.10 -20.81 -7.23
C TYR A 34 11.14 -21.60 -6.32
N ARG A 35 10.28 -22.46 -6.87
CA ARG A 35 9.45 -23.35 -6.05
C ARG A 35 10.28 -24.37 -5.26
N GLU A 36 11.32 -24.91 -5.88
CA GLU A 36 12.26 -25.80 -5.18
C GLU A 36 13.02 -25.06 -4.07
N ALA A 37 13.44 -23.81 -4.33
CA ALA A 37 14.07 -22.96 -3.32
C ALA A 37 13.13 -22.64 -2.16
N GLU A 38 11.87 -22.28 -2.45
CA GLU A 38 10.84 -22.02 -1.43
C GLU A 38 10.57 -23.25 -0.56
N ALA A 39 10.52 -24.46 -1.13
CA ALA A 39 10.34 -25.69 -0.37
C ALA A 39 11.49 -25.93 0.63
N ILE A 40 12.75 -25.75 0.18
CA ILE A 40 13.92 -25.89 1.07
C ILE A 40 13.85 -24.88 2.23
N VAL A 41 13.55 -23.62 1.94
CA VAL A 41 13.46 -22.58 2.97
C VAL A 41 12.29 -22.82 3.93
N ALA A 42 11.17 -23.34 3.43
CA ALA A 42 10.03 -23.68 4.26
C ALA A 42 10.34 -24.86 5.22
N ASP A 43 11.02 -25.89 4.72
CA ASP A 43 11.40 -27.07 5.51
C ASP A 43 12.48 -26.75 6.55
N ASP A 44 13.49 -25.96 6.17
CA ASP A 44 14.60 -25.58 7.07
C ASP A 44 14.20 -24.48 8.08
N ALA A 45 13.12 -23.73 7.79
CA ALA A 45 12.54 -22.68 8.63
C ALA A 45 13.57 -21.71 9.28
N PRO A 46 14.47 -21.07 8.51
CA PRO A 46 15.51 -20.18 9.06
C PRO A 46 14.93 -18.91 9.71
N TRP A 47 13.68 -18.57 9.41
CA TRP A 47 12.90 -17.52 10.08
C TRP A 47 11.43 -17.94 10.16
N ALA A 48 10.69 -17.36 11.11
CA ALA A 48 9.26 -17.56 11.22
C ALA A 48 8.48 -16.65 10.24
N THR A 49 7.78 -17.24 9.28
CA THR A 49 6.90 -16.52 8.36
C THR A 49 5.51 -16.34 9.01
N ALA A 50 5.16 -15.11 9.37
CA ALA A 50 3.92 -14.84 10.10
C ALA A 50 2.74 -14.45 9.18
N TYR A 51 2.95 -13.51 8.24
CA TYR A 51 1.90 -12.98 7.37
C TYR A 51 2.47 -12.32 6.12
N SER A 52 1.60 -12.10 5.12
CA SER A 52 1.88 -11.25 3.97
C SER A 52 1.13 -9.92 4.11
N TYR A 53 1.79 -8.83 3.74
CA TYR A 53 1.20 -7.49 3.85
C TYR A 53 -0.01 -7.31 2.92
N ARG A 54 -1.05 -6.67 3.44
CA ARG A 54 -2.14 -6.07 2.67
C ARG A 54 -2.02 -4.56 2.79
N TYR A 55 -1.87 -3.89 1.66
CA TYR A 55 -1.80 -2.44 1.63
C TYR A 55 -3.17 -1.87 1.31
N PHE A 56 -3.63 -0.96 2.16
CA PHE A 56 -4.82 -0.16 1.93
C PHE A 56 -4.39 1.23 1.51
N GLU A 57 -4.83 1.64 0.34
CA GLU A 57 -4.50 2.95 -0.23
C GLU A 57 -5.79 3.73 -0.38
N LEU A 58 -5.81 4.95 0.17
CA LEU A 58 -6.94 5.86 0.10
C LEU A 58 -6.50 7.14 -0.60
N TRP A 59 -7.36 7.65 -1.47
CA TRP A 59 -7.17 8.93 -2.13
C TRP A 59 -8.51 9.66 -2.24
N GLN A 60 -8.42 10.97 -2.40
CA GLN A 60 -9.59 11.82 -2.50
C GLN A 60 -10.28 11.66 -3.86
N PRO A 61 -11.60 11.90 -3.98
CA PRO A 61 -12.34 11.76 -5.23
C PRO A 61 -11.78 12.61 -6.39
N TYR A 62 -11.18 13.76 -6.07
CA TYR A 62 -10.57 14.67 -7.05
C TYR A 62 -9.20 14.18 -7.58
N VAL A 63 -8.69 13.05 -7.07
CA VAL A 63 -7.45 12.43 -7.53
C VAL A 63 -7.79 11.39 -8.59
N HIS A 64 -7.29 11.60 -9.80
CA HIS A 64 -7.58 10.74 -10.94
C HIS A 64 -6.30 10.15 -11.51
N GLY A 65 -6.45 9.04 -12.24
CA GLY A 65 -5.34 8.34 -12.90
C GLY A 65 -4.42 7.56 -11.95
N TYR A 66 -4.71 7.55 -10.64
CA TYR A 66 -4.00 6.72 -9.68
C TYR A 66 -4.31 5.23 -9.91
N ARG A 67 -3.26 4.41 -9.97
CA ARG A 67 -3.33 2.95 -10.03
C ARG A 67 -2.27 2.37 -9.11
N PRO A 68 -2.64 1.55 -8.12
CA PRO A 68 -1.68 0.85 -7.27
C PRO A 68 -0.72 0.03 -8.13
N HIS A 69 0.58 0.18 -7.91
CA HIS A 69 1.60 -0.62 -8.60
C HIS A 69 2.00 -1.80 -7.71
N PRO A 70 2.12 -3.03 -8.25
CA PRO A 70 2.42 -4.22 -7.44
C PRO A 70 3.82 -4.26 -6.81
N VAL A 71 4.65 -3.21 -6.99
CA VAL A 71 6.07 -3.20 -6.60
C VAL A 71 6.48 -1.82 -6.11
N LEU A 72 6.18 -0.78 -6.91
CA LEU A 72 6.53 0.59 -6.55
C LEU A 72 5.45 1.22 -5.67
N SER A 73 5.83 1.65 -4.49
CA SER A 73 4.96 2.50 -3.66
C SER A 73 4.78 3.86 -4.35
N GLN A 74 3.56 4.42 -4.30
CA GLN A 74 3.24 5.78 -4.76
C GLN A 74 3.62 6.07 -6.21
N TYR A 75 3.17 5.24 -7.15
CA TYR A 75 3.41 5.47 -8.57
C TYR A 75 2.55 6.62 -9.13
N VAL A 76 3.10 7.84 -9.15
CA VAL A 76 2.35 9.07 -9.50
C VAL A 76 2.37 9.47 -10.98
N ARG A 77 3.02 8.71 -11.86
CA ARG A 77 3.26 9.13 -13.26
C ARG A 77 2.00 9.58 -14.00
N ASN A 78 0.88 8.88 -13.80
CA ASN A 78 -0.38 9.15 -14.50
C ASN A 78 -1.41 9.87 -13.62
N MET A 79 -0.99 10.32 -12.43
CA MET A 79 -1.88 10.93 -11.46
C MET A 79 -2.07 12.42 -11.75
N TRP A 80 -3.32 12.88 -11.66
CA TRP A 80 -3.64 14.31 -11.79
C TRP A 80 -4.79 14.70 -10.85
N PHE A 81 -4.94 16.01 -10.65
CA PHE A 81 -5.98 16.56 -9.79
C PHE A 81 -7.01 17.33 -10.60
N ASP A 82 -8.29 17.01 -10.43
CA ASP A 82 -9.36 17.91 -10.84
C ASP A 82 -9.37 19.12 -9.90
N ARG A 83 -9.04 20.30 -10.44
CA ARG A 83 -8.89 21.52 -9.66
C ARG A 83 -10.21 22.04 -9.12
N GLU A 84 -11.31 21.86 -9.84
CA GLU A 84 -12.63 22.35 -9.41
C GLU A 84 -13.22 21.43 -8.35
N GLN A 85 -13.10 20.11 -8.52
CA GLN A 85 -13.47 19.15 -7.46
C GLN A 85 -12.58 19.32 -6.23
N GLN A 86 -11.28 19.60 -6.40
CA GLN A 86 -10.38 19.84 -5.28
C GLN A 86 -10.76 21.10 -4.50
N LYS A 87 -11.10 22.21 -5.18
CA LYS A 87 -11.58 23.43 -4.51
C LYS A 87 -12.89 23.16 -3.77
N THR A 88 -13.84 22.48 -4.41
CA THR A 88 -15.13 22.11 -3.83
C THR A 88 -14.96 21.22 -2.60
N ALA A 89 -14.16 20.17 -2.71
CA ALA A 89 -13.85 19.27 -1.59
C ALA A 89 -13.14 19.98 -0.44
N ARG A 90 -12.31 20.99 -0.71
CA ARG A 90 -11.67 21.83 0.32
C ARG A 90 -12.63 22.82 0.96
N GLY A 91 -13.62 23.32 0.21
CA GLY A 91 -14.67 24.21 0.72
C GLY A 91 -15.74 23.47 1.54
N ASN A 92 -16.05 22.23 1.14
CA ASN A 92 -16.98 21.33 1.82
C ASN A 92 -16.30 20.38 2.81
N ALA A 93 -14.97 20.51 3.00
CA ALA A 93 -14.25 19.68 3.94
C ALA A 93 -14.87 19.88 5.32
N PRO A 94 -15.47 18.84 5.93
CA PRO A 94 -15.90 18.94 7.32
C PRO A 94 -14.73 19.40 8.19
N CYS A 95 -15.03 20.29 9.14
CA CYS A 95 -14.12 20.69 10.20
C CYS A 95 -13.81 19.46 11.06
N TRP A 96 -12.92 18.58 10.58
CA TRP A 96 -12.54 17.39 11.32
C TRP A 96 -11.69 17.81 12.50
N ASN A 97 -12.18 17.39 13.66
CA ASN A 97 -11.77 17.78 14.99
C ASN A 97 -12.04 19.26 15.24
N GLY A 98 -13.12 19.54 15.98
CA GLY A 98 -13.45 20.83 16.56
C GLY A 98 -12.42 21.35 17.57
N VAL A 99 -11.12 21.15 17.30
CA VAL A 99 -9.99 21.77 17.98
C VAL A 99 -9.95 23.22 17.53
N PRO A 100 -10.35 24.17 18.37
CA PRO A 100 -10.39 25.58 17.99
C PRO A 100 -8.97 26.06 17.69
N GLY A 101 -8.78 26.69 16.53
CA GLY A 101 -7.54 27.39 16.18
C GLY A 101 -6.59 26.69 15.19
N LEU A 102 -6.80 25.41 14.86
CA LEU A 102 -5.95 24.71 13.88
C LEU A 102 -6.48 24.81 12.43
N ASP A 103 -7.79 25.02 12.23
CA ASP A 103 -8.37 25.20 10.89
C ASP A 103 -8.93 26.61 10.67
N ARG A 104 -8.25 27.40 9.84
CA ARG A 104 -8.69 28.75 9.45
C ARG A 104 -9.90 28.75 8.50
N ARG A 105 -10.33 27.58 7.99
CA ARG A 105 -11.41 27.45 6.99
C ARG A 105 -12.82 27.39 7.59
N CYS A 106 -12.96 27.16 8.90
CA CYS A 106 -14.25 27.06 9.59
C CYS A 106 -14.89 28.42 9.92
N LYS A 107 -14.61 29.49 9.17
CA LYS A 107 -15.18 30.82 9.47
C LYS A 107 -16.63 30.99 9.00
N HIS A 108 -17.15 30.15 8.11
CA HIS A 108 -18.44 30.37 7.42
C HIS A 108 -19.39 29.15 7.42
N ALA A 109 -19.30 28.25 8.41
CA ALA A 109 -20.35 27.23 8.55
C ALA A 109 -21.70 27.93 8.81
N PRO A 110 -22.72 27.77 7.93
CA PRO A 110 -24.04 28.34 8.19
C PRO A 110 -24.60 27.70 9.46
N ARG A 111 -25.08 28.54 10.40
CA ARG A 111 -25.65 28.13 11.70
C ARG A 111 -26.98 27.37 11.61
N THR A 112 -27.37 26.94 10.43
CA THR A 112 -28.64 26.27 10.11
C THR A 112 -28.25 25.13 9.18
N THR A 113 -28.19 23.87 9.59
CA THR A 113 -29.35 23.04 9.94
C THR A 113 -28.86 21.83 10.75
N LEU A 114 -28.80 21.99 12.07
CA LEU A 114 -28.69 20.87 13.01
C LEU A 114 -30.11 20.32 13.27
N ALA A 115 -30.78 19.80 12.23
CA ALA A 115 -32.15 19.29 12.38
C ALA A 115 -32.56 18.35 11.24
N LEU A 116 -31.80 17.28 10.94
CA LEU A 116 -32.28 16.18 10.08
C LEU A 116 -31.41 14.90 10.13
N ALA A 117 -30.85 14.56 11.30
CA ALA A 117 -30.10 13.30 11.48
C ALA A 117 -30.56 12.47 12.70
N LEU A 118 -31.80 12.67 13.15
CA LEU A 118 -32.47 11.79 14.11
C LEU A 118 -33.93 11.61 13.66
N GLY A 119 -34.14 10.72 12.70
CA GLY A 119 -35.49 10.39 12.25
C GLY A 119 -35.50 9.40 11.09
N ARG A 120 -35.86 8.14 11.42
CA ARG A 120 -36.15 6.99 10.53
C ARG A 120 -34.94 6.25 9.95
N LEU A 121 -34.46 5.27 10.74
CA LEU A 121 -34.10 3.97 10.19
C LEU A 121 -35.38 3.12 10.09
N PRO A 122 -35.56 2.31 9.02
CA PRO A 122 -36.59 1.28 8.98
C PRO A 122 -36.38 0.18 10.03
#